data_AF-A0A257SFA2-F1
#
_entry.id   AF-A0A257SFA2-F1
#
_cell.length_a   1.000
_cell.length_b   1.000
_cell.length_c   1.000
_cell.angle_alpha   90.00
_cell.angle_beta   90.00
_cell.angle_gamma   90.00
#
_symmetry.space_group_name_H-M   'P 1'
#
loop_
_entity.id
_entity.type
_entity.pdbx_description
1 polymer ?
#
loop_
_entity_poly.entity_id
_entity_poly.type
_entity_poly.pdbx_seq_one_letter_code
_entity_poly.pdbx_strand_id
1 'polypeptide(L)'
;GVPFKATAGLHHPLRAEYSLTYESDAPRGTMYGYLNLFLAAAFMSRGLDDASALALLEERDASALRFDTEGVRWDGHLLSADDLRHARRQIVAFGSCSFREPVDDLRALGLL
;
A
#
# COMPACT_ATOMS: atom_id res chain seq x y z
N GLY A 1 7.97 -13.32 10.93
CA GLY A 1 8.63 -13.80 9.70
C GLY A 1 9.93 -13.04 9.47
N VAL A 2 10.49 -13.12 8.25
CA VAL A 2 11.75 -12.44 7.88
C VAL A 2 11.48 -10.97 7.52
N PRO A 3 12.27 -10.00 8.01
CA PRO A 3 12.15 -8.61 7.58
C PRO A 3 12.49 -8.43 6.09
N PHE A 4 11.77 -7.55 5.40
CA PHE A 4 11.94 -7.31 3.98
C PHE A 4 11.78 -5.83 3.61
N LYS A 5 12.35 -5.48 2.45
CA LYS A 5 12.10 -4.21 1.78
C LYS A 5 11.46 -4.48 0.41
N ALA A 6 10.51 -3.64 0.03
CA ALA A 6 10.04 -3.60 -1.36
C ALA A 6 10.90 -2.62 -2.15
N THR A 7 11.21 -2.92 -3.40
CA THR A 7 12.13 -2.08 -4.20
C THR A 7 11.50 -1.69 -5.51
N ALA A 8 11.75 -0.44 -5.92
CA ALA A 8 11.33 0.19 -7.17
C ALA A 8 9.81 0.34 -7.35
N GLY A 9 9.42 1.45 -8.01
CA GLY A 9 8.07 1.61 -8.57
C GLY A 9 6.94 1.88 -7.57
N LEU A 10 7.22 2.08 -6.28
CA LEU A 10 6.21 2.32 -5.24
C LEU A 10 6.07 3.82 -4.91
N HIS A 11 5.62 4.59 -5.90
CA HIS A 11 5.47 6.05 -5.79
C HIS A 11 4.15 6.47 -5.15
N HIS A 12 3.10 5.69 -5.39
CA HIS A 12 1.72 6.04 -5.07
C HIS A 12 1.16 5.11 -3.99
N PRO A 13 0.18 5.56 -3.19
CA PRO A 13 -0.41 4.77 -2.12
C PRO A 13 -1.21 3.58 -2.64
N LEU A 14 -1.91 3.78 -3.76
CA LEU A 14 -2.84 2.82 -4.34
C LEU A 14 -2.41 2.41 -5.74
N ARG A 15 -2.95 1.29 -6.22
CA ARG A 15 -2.81 0.88 -7.60
C ARG A 15 -3.68 1.78 -8.49
N ALA A 16 -3.08 2.33 -9.53
CA ALA A 16 -3.81 3.01 -10.58
C ALA A 16 -2.95 3.10 -11.84
N GLU A 17 -3.49 3.75 -12.87
CA GLU A 17 -2.68 4.20 -13.98
C GLU A 17 -2.02 5.55 -13.67
N TYR A 18 -0.70 5.58 -13.75
CA TYR A 18 0.11 6.76 -13.49
C TYR A 18 1.05 7.03 -14.67
N SER A 19 1.49 8.27 -14.80
CA SER A 19 2.54 8.65 -15.77
C SER A 19 3.85 7.96 -15.40
N LEU A 20 4.52 7.34 -16.38
CA LEU A 20 5.79 6.62 -16.14
C LEU A 20 6.97 7.56 -15.91
N THR A 21 6.85 8.83 -16.32
CA THR A 21 7.81 9.90 -16.11
C THR A 21 7.08 11.19 -15.74
N TYR A 22 7.84 12.25 -15.43
CA TYR A 22 7.31 13.58 -15.09
C TYR A 22 7.00 14.47 -16.30
N GLU A 23 7.17 13.95 -17.52
CA GLU A 23 6.87 14.68 -18.76
C GLU A 23 5.35 14.81 -18.95
N SER A 24 4.92 15.92 -19.56
CA SER A 24 3.50 16.25 -19.70
C SER A 24 2.69 15.23 -20.51
N ASP A 25 3.34 14.56 -21.46
CA ASP A 25 2.80 13.55 -22.37
C ASP A 25 3.40 12.16 -22.14
N ALA A 26 3.96 11.94 -20.95
CA ALA A 26 4.54 10.67 -20.56
C ALA A 26 3.55 9.51 -20.79
N PRO A 27 4.00 8.37 -21.33
CA PRO A 27 3.20 7.16 -21.37
C PRO A 27 2.67 6.83 -19.96
N ARG A 28 1.45 6.30 -19.90
CA ARG A 28 0.85 5.86 -18.64
C ARG A 28 0.95 4.35 -18.52
N GLY A 29 1.12 3.87 -17.29
CA GLY A 29 1.13 2.45 -16.97
C GLY A 29 0.47 2.18 -15.63
N THR A 30 -0.02 0.96 -15.45
CA THR A 30 -0.53 0.53 -14.15
C THR A 30 0.64 0.28 -13.20
N MET A 31 0.64 0.95 -12.05
CA MET A 31 1.62 0.73 -10.97
C MET A 31 0.90 0.22 -9.73
N TYR A 32 1.55 -0.60 -8.92
CA TYR A 32 1.04 -1.01 -7.60
C TYR A 32 1.29 0.08 -6.56
N GLY A 33 0.40 0.18 -5.59
CA GLY A 33 0.54 1.11 -4.47
C GLY A 33 1.33 0.53 -3.30
N TYR A 34 2.06 1.37 -2.56
CA TYR A 34 2.77 0.91 -1.36
C TYR A 34 1.80 0.51 -0.24
N LEU A 35 0.62 1.15 -0.11
CA LEU A 35 -0.37 0.72 0.87
C LEU A 35 -0.95 -0.64 0.50
N ASN A 36 -1.25 -0.87 -0.80
CA ASN A 36 -1.70 -2.19 -1.25
C ASN A 36 -0.70 -3.27 -0.84
N LEU A 37 0.59 -3.07 -1.14
CA LEU A 37 1.64 -4.04 -0.85
C LEU A 37 1.82 -4.27 0.66
N PHE A 38 1.83 -3.20 1.46
CA PHE A 38 1.99 -3.32 2.91
C PHE A 38 0.81 -4.02 3.57
N LEU A 39 -0.41 -3.66 3.18
CA LEU A 39 -1.62 -4.25 3.74
C LEU A 39 -1.76 -5.70 3.28
N ALA A 40 -1.49 -6.03 2.02
CA ALA A 40 -1.48 -7.41 1.54
C ALA A 40 -0.49 -8.27 2.34
N ALA A 41 0.76 -7.81 2.49
CA ALA A 41 1.75 -8.54 3.29
C ALA A 41 1.33 -8.69 4.76
N ALA A 42 0.74 -7.65 5.36
CA ALA A 42 0.27 -7.69 6.74
C ALA A 42 -0.92 -8.66 6.91
N PHE A 43 -1.91 -8.61 6.03
CA PHE A 43 -3.05 -9.52 6.05
C PHE A 43 -2.63 -10.97 5.77
N MET A 44 -1.72 -11.22 4.83
CA MET A 44 -1.16 -12.56 4.58
C MET A 44 -0.42 -13.10 5.81
N SER A 45 0.30 -12.24 6.56
CA SER A 45 0.89 -12.63 7.85
C SER A 45 -0.16 -13.03 8.90
N ARG A 46 -1.43 -12.65 8.65
CA ARG A 46 -2.61 -13.02 9.43
C ARG A 46 -3.47 -14.13 8.84
N GLY A 47 -3.02 -14.76 7.75
CA GLY A 47 -3.69 -15.89 7.14
C GLY A 47 -4.69 -15.53 6.05
N LEU A 48 -4.64 -14.30 5.51
CA LEU A 48 -5.34 -13.98 4.26
C LEU A 48 -4.79 -14.86 3.13
N ASP A 49 -5.68 -15.44 2.33
CA ASP A 49 -5.30 -16.27 1.20
C ASP A 49 -4.76 -15.46 0.01
N ASP A 50 -4.14 -16.16 -0.94
CA ASP A 50 -3.48 -15.56 -2.10
C ASP A 50 -4.46 -14.83 -3.03
N ALA A 51 -5.72 -15.27 -3.13
CA ALA A 51 -6.70 -14.65 -4.00
C ALA A 51 -7.15 -13.30 -3.44
N SER A 52 -7.44 -13.25 -2.14
CA SER A 52 -7.74 -11.99 -1.46
C SER A 52 -6.52 -11.06 -1.37
N ALA A 53 -5.32 -11.61 -1.19
CA ALA A 53 -4.09 -10.80 -1.24
C ALA A 53 -3.88 -10.17 -2.63
N LEU A 54 -4.15 -10.91 -3.71
CA LEU A 54 -4.12 -10.37 -5.07
C LEU A 54 -5.18 -9.29 -5.26
N ALA A 55 -6.41 -9.50 -4.79
CA ALA A 55 -7.47 -8.49 -4.85
C ALA A 55 -7.07 -7.20 -4.11
N LEU A 56 -6.44 -7.30 -2.94
CA LEU A 56 -5.94 -6.15 -2.20
C LEU A 56 -4.75 -5.47 -2.90
N LEU A 57 -3.88 -6.24 -3.55
CA LEU A 57 -2.84 -5.70 -4.44
C LEU A 57 -3.45 -4.93 -5.62
N GLU A 58 -4.61 -5.38 -6.11
CA GLU A 58 -5.30 -4.79 -7.25
C GLU A 58 -6.28 -3.66 -6.91
N GLU A 59 -6.55 -3.43 -5.62
CA GLU A 59 -7.45 -2.40 -5.12
C GLU A 59 -7.03 -0.99 -5.57
N ARG A 60 -7.99 -0.27 -6.15
CA ARG A 60 -7.82 1.09 -6.70
C ARG A 60 -8.63 2.13 -5.96
N ASP A 61 -9.68 1.71 -5.24
CA ASP A 61 -10.56 2.59 -4.49
C ASP A 61 -10.01 2.81 -3.07
N ALA A 62 -9.60 4.05 -2.79
CA ALA A 62 -9.14 4.44 -1.47
C ALA A 62 -10.20 4.21 -0.38
N SER A 63 -11.48 4.34 -0.72
CA SER A 63 -12.58 4.19 0.24
C SER A 63 -12.81 2.74 0.69
N ALA A 64 -12.28 1.77 -0.05
CA ALA A 64 -12.28 0.36 0.33
C ALA A 64 -11.35 0.08 1.53
N LEU A 65 -10.33 0.92 1.72
CA LEU A 65 -9.40 0.87 2.85
C LEU A 65 -9.86 1.85 3.93
N ARG A 66 -10.43 1.33 5.01
CA ARG A 66 -10.89 2.16 6.13
C ARG A 66 -9.87 2.13 7.25
N PHE A 67 -9.35 3.30 7.59
CA PHE A 67 -8.40 3.51 8.68
C PHE A 67 -9.12 4.16 9.86
N ASP A 68 -8.93 3.60 11.05
CA ASP A 68 -9.42 4.17 12.30
C ASP A 68 -8.47 3.84 13.46
N THR A 69 -8.86 4.18 14.69
CA THR A 69 -8.05 3.93 15.89
C THR A 69 -7.89 2.45 16.23
N GLU A 70 -8.79 1.59 15.75
CA GLU A 70 -8.72 0.14 15.96
C GLU A 70 -7.78 -0.52 14.95
N GLY A 71 -7.66 0.03 13.74
CA GLY A 71 -6.68 -0.37 12.74
C GLY A 71 -7.11 -0.12 11.30
N VAL A 72 -6.94 -1.13 10.44
CA VAL A 72 -7.30 -1.06 9.01
C VAL A 72 -8.28 -2.16 8.65
N ARG A 73 -9.39 -1.78 8.01
CA ARG A 73 -10.41 -2.70 7.49
C ARG A 73 -10.40 -2.71 5.97
N TRP A 74 -10.52 -3.90 5.39
CA TRP A 74 -10.69 -4.12 3.96
C TRP A 74 -11.43 -5.44 3.74
N ASP A 75 -12.46 -5.44 2.89
CA ASP A 75 -13.28 -6.60 2.52
C ASP A 75 -13.69 -7.53 3.70
N GLY A 76 -14.16 -6.92 4.79
CA GLY A 76 -14.57 -7.66 6.00
C GLY A 76 -13.42 -8.15 6.89
N HIS A 77 -12.17 -8.05 6.44
CA HIS A 77 -10.99 -8.32 7.24
C HIS A 77 -10.57 -7.10 8.07
N LEU A 78 -9.91 -7.36 9.21
CA LEU A 78 -9.36 -6.36 10.11
C LEU A 78 -7.90 -6.67 10.42
N LEU A 79 -7.02 -5.69 10.21
CA LEU A 79 -5.73 -5.62 10.87
C LEU A 79 -5.86 -4.68 12.07
N SER A 80 -5.65 -5.19 13.28
CA SER A 80 -5.65 -4.36 14.47
C SER A 80 -4.41 -3.45 14.52
N ALA A 81 -4.44 -2.43 15.38
CA ALA A 81 -3.27 -1.61 15.68
C ALA A 81 -2.04 -2.45 16.11
N ASP A 82 -2.24 -3.58 16.80
CA ASP A 82 -1.16 -4.49 17.17
C ASP A 82 -0.62 -5.29 15.99
N ASP A 83 -1.50 -5.73 15.08
CA ASP A 83 -1.08 -6.39 13.84
C ASP A 83 -0.25 -5.42 12.97
N LEU A 84 -0.67 -4.16 12.87
CA LEU A 84 0.08 -3.13 12.15
C LEU A 84 1.45 -2.86 12.80
N ARG A 85 1.51 -2.80 14.15
CA ARG A 85 2.79 -2.72 14.88
C ARG A 85 3.68 -3.92 14.61
N HIS A 86 3.11 -5.13 14.46
CA HIS A 86 3.87 -6.33 14.08
C HIS A 86 4.38 -6.24 12.64
N ALA A 87 3.50 -5.95 11.69
CA ALA A 87 3.83 -5.80 10.28
C ALA A 87 4.91 -4.74 10.06
N ARG A 88 4.86 -3.62 10.78
CA ARG A 88 5.87 -2.55 10.71
C ARG A 88 7.29 -3.00 11.06
N ARG A 89 7.44 -4.03 11.92
CA ARG A 89 8.76 -4.60 12.24
C ARG A 89 9.29 -5.51 11.15
N GLN A 90 8.41 -6.02 10.27
CA GLN A 90 8.78 -6.86 9.14
C GLN A 90 9.01 -6.04 7.88
N ILE A 91 8.19 -5.02 7.64
CA ILE A 91 8.29 -4.11 6.50
C ILE A 91 9.24 -2.98 6.88
N VAL A 92 10.52 -3.12 6.51
CA VAL A 92 11.56 -2.19 6.97
C VAL A 92 11.68 -0.95 6.09
N ALA A 93 11.46 -1.09 4.79
CA ALA A 93 11.57 -0.01 3.81
C ALA A 93 10.83 -0.31 2.51
N PHE A 94 10.59 0.73 1.72
CA PHE A 94 10.19 0.62 0.32
C PHE A 94 10.97 1.60 -0.55
N GLY A 95 11.02 1.35 -1.86
CA GLY A 95 11.73 2.20 -2.82
C GLY A 95 10.78 3.06 -3.65
N SER A 96 10.97 4.38 -3.55
CA SER A 96 10.40 5.40 -4.45
C SER A 96 11.53 6.29 -4.96
N CYS A 97 11.48 6.73 -6.22
CA CYS A 97 12.46 7.71 -6.73
C CYS A 97 12.22 9.13 -6.19
N SER A 98 11.07 9.37 -5.56
CA SER A 98 10.69 10.63 -4.95
C SER A 98 10.43 10.45 -3.46
N PHE A 99 11.06 11.30 -2.64
CA PHE A 99 10.76 11.37 -1.21
C PHE A 99 9.45 12.11 -0.92
N ARG A 100 9.02 12.98 -1.84
CA ARG A 100 7.85 13.84 -1.64
C ARG A 100 6.55 13.17 -2.05
N GLU A 101 6.52 12.51 -3.21
CA GLU A 101 5.29 11.93 -3.78
C GLU A 101 4.57 11.01 -2.79
N PRO A 102 5.21 10.03 -2.13
CA PRO A 102 4.49 9.17 -1.20
C PRO A 102 3.86 9.95 -0.03
N VAL A 103 4.53 11.00 0.46
CA VAL A 103 4.04 11.81 1.59
C VAL A 103 2.91 12.73 1.15
N ASP A 104 3.06 13.40 0.01
CA ASP A 104 2.07 14.32 -0.54
C ASP A 104 0.78 13.55 -0.91
N ASP A 105 0.90 12.34 -1.47
CA ASP A 105 -0.24 11.47 -1.77
C ASP A 105 -0.95 10.97 -0.49
N LEU A 106 -0.22 10.63 0.59
CA LEU A 106 -0.86 10.26 1.87
C LEU A 106 -1.64 11.42 2.49
N ARG A 107 -1.13 12.65 2.39
CA ARG A 107 -1.85 13.85 2.83
C ARG A 107 -3.12 14.06 2.01
N ALA A 108 -3.06 13.85 0.69
CA ALA A 108 -4.23 13.95 -0.17
C ALA A 108 -5.30 12.90 0.20
N LEU A 109 -4.90 11.75 0.76
CA LEU A 109 -5.79 10.74 1.31
C LEU A 109 -6.25 11.03 2.75
N GLY A 110 -5.75 12.08 3.42
CA GLY A 110 -6.09 12.41 4.80
C GLY A 110 -5.49 11.45 5.84
N LEU A 111 -4.42 10.73 5.49
CA LEU A 111 -3.74 9.76 6.35
C LEU A 111 -2.50 10.33 7.06
N LEU A 112 -2.17 11.60 6.83
CA LEU A 112 -1.07 12.36 7.45
C LEU A 112 -1.46 13.80 7.77
#